data_AF-A0A7S2KNW7-F1
#
_entry.id   AF-A0A7S2KNW7-F1
#
_cell.length_a   1.000
_cell.length_b   1.000
_cell.length_c   1.000
_cell.angle_alpha   90.00
_cell.angle_beta   90.00
_cell.angle_gamma   90.00
#
_symmetry.space_group_name_H-M   'P 1'
#
loop_
_entity.id
_entity.type
_entity.pdbx_description
1 polymer ?
#
loop_
_entity_poly.entity_id
_entity_poly.type
_entity_poly.pdbx_seq_one_letter_code
_entity_poly.pdbx_strand_id
1 'polypeptide(L)'
;PGPPAPAGTMEGLATVRALGLERAFEKRFARCAEGNSTLFWHSLMLIPWMISRFDGLGSVCVFATAVSLALVRSNSALSGGVALTFIVNWICKLQWAVRQSIEAEQYLTSVERCEHFERIGQELEPERPVGADALLSAAEASEAPAIEFRSVSVRYRPRLPVVVAGLSFAVKPG
;
A
#
# COMPACT_ATOMS: atom_id res chain seq x y z
N PRO A 1 -20.68 -5.24 1.16
CA PRO A 1 -20.71 -3.77 1.22
C PRO A 1 -19.54 -3.24 2.06
N GLY A 2 -18.49 -2.76 1.39
CA GLY A 2 -17.33 -2.13 2.04
C GLY A 2 -17.73 -0.90 2.87
N PRO A 3 -16.88 -0.44 3.79
CA PRO A 3 -17.16 0.79 4.52
C PRO A 3 -17.32 1.96 3.54
N PRO A 4 -18.34 2.83 3.71
CA PRO A 4 -18.47 4.00 2.85
C PRO A 4 -17.25 4.89 3.09
N ALA A 5 -16.50 5.15 2.02
CA ALA A 5 -15.45 6.16 2.05
C ALA A 5 -16.08 7.51 2.44
N PRO A 6 -15.36 8.38 3.17
CA PRO A 6 -15.85 9.71 3.52
C PRO A 6 -16.35 10.48 2.28
N ALA A 7 -15.72 10.27 1.12
CA ALA A 7 -16.15 10.80 -0.17
C ALA A 7 -17.62 10.47 -0.52
N GLY A 8 -18.06 9.23 -0.35
CA GLY A 8 -19.44 8.82 -0.67
C GLY A 8 -20.47 9.41 0.30
N THR A 9 -20.07 9.77 1.52
CA THR A 9 -20.96 10.46 2.47
C THR A 9 -21.09 11.94 2.13
N MET A 10 -20.03 12.56 1.59
CA MET A 10 -20.07 13.96 1.13
C MET A 10 -20.94 14.12 -0.12
N GLU A 11 -20.83 13.21 -1.10
CA GLU A 11 -21.71 13.21 -2.28
C GLU A 11 -23.18 12.89 -1.92
N GLY A 12 -23.40 11.97 -0.98
CA GLY A 12 -24.74 11.53 -0.56
C GLY A 12 -25.36 12.31 0.60
N LEU A 13 -24.76 13.43 1.03
CA LEU A 13 -25.11 14.07 2.31
C LEU A 13 -26.57 14.51 2.38
N ALA A 14 -27.11 15.05 1.30
CA ALA A 14 -28.52 15.46 1.21
C ALA A 14 -29.46 14.28 1.44
N THR A 15 -29.16 13.12 0.85
CA THR A 15 -29.94 11.89 0.98
C THR A 15 -29.85 11.31 2.40
N VAL A 16 -28.66 11.33 3.01
CA VAL A 16 -28.45 10.87 4.39
C VAL A 16 -29.26 11.72 5.38
N ARG A 17 -29.29 13.04 5.18
CA ARG A 17 -30.09 13.97 5.99
C ARG A 17 -31.58 13.77 5.78
N ALA A 18 -32.02 13.68 4.52
CA ALA A 18 -33.43 13.47 4.18
C ALA A 18 -33.99 12.18 4.77
N LEU A 19 -33.16 11.13 4.90
CA LEU A 19 -33.54 9.85 5.50
C LEU A 19 -33.24 9.75 7.00
N GLY A 20 -32.67 10.79 7.63
CA GLY A 20 -32.32 10.78 9.06
C GLY A 20 -31.28 9.73 9.47
N LEU A 21 -30.41 9.31 8.54
CA LEU A 21 -29.46 8.19 8.73
C LEU A 21 -28.09 8.62 9.30
N GLU A 22 -27.94 9.88 9.72
CA GLU A 22 -26.68 10.47 10.17
C GLU A 22 -25.99 9.64 11.25
N ARG A 23 -26.70 9.25 12.31
CA ARG A 23 -26.17 8.43 13.42
C ARG A 23 -25.68 7.05 12.96
N ALA A 24 -26.32 6.47 11.95
CA ALA A 24 -25.92 5.17 11.43
C ALA A 24 -24.59 5.27 10.66
N PHE A 25 -24.44 6.34 9.87
CA PHE A 25 -23.19 6.67 9.17
C PHE A 25 -22.07 7.04 10.16
N GLU A 26 -22.37 7.83 11.19
CA GLU A 26 -21.42 8.20 12.24
C GLU A 26 -20.89 6.96 12.97
N LYS A 27 -21.76 6.06 13.42
CA LYS A 27 -21.35 4.78 14.04
C LYS A 27 -20.55 3.89 13.08
N ARG A 28 -20.82 3.94 11.78
CA ARG A 28 -20.05 3.19 10.78
C ARG A 28 -18.66 3.80 10.61
N PHE A 29 -18.56 5.13 10.52
CA PHE A 29 -17.30 5.85 10.45
C PHE A 29 -16.45 5.61 11.71
N ALA A 30 -17.05 5.72 12.89
CA ALA A 30 -16.37 5.46 14.16
C ALA A 30 -15.75 4.06 14.21
N ARG A 31 -16.48 3.02 13.76
CA ARG A 31 -15.94 1.65 13.69
C ARG A 31 -14.75 1.52 12.73
N CYS A 32 -14.79 2.21 11.60
CA CYS A 32 -13.67 2.22 10.67
C CYS A 32 -12.44 2.94 11.25
N ALA A 33 -12.67 4.09 11.88
CA ALA A 33 -11.63 4.83 12.58
C ALA A 33 -11.03 3.99 13.72
N GLU A 34 -11.86 3.36 14.54
CA GLU A 34 -11.43 2.49 15.63
C GLU A 34 -10.62 1.29 15.14
N GLY A 35 -11.01 0.66 14.02
CA GLY A 35 -10.22 -0.40 13.40
C GLY A 35 -8.82 0.06 13.00
N ASN A 36 -8.72 1.23 12.34
CA ASN A 36 -7.43 1.81 11.97
C ASN A 36 -6.60 2.22 13.20
N SER A 37 -7.23 2.86 14.18
CA SER A 37 -6.58 3.27 15.43
C SER A 37 -6.08 2.06 16.21
N THR A 38 -6.82 0.96 16.25
CA THR A 38 -6.40 -0.27 16.96
C THR A 38 -5.12 -0.84 16.36
N LEU A 39 -5.04 -0.95 15.03
CA LEU A 39 -3.83 -1.39 14.34
C LEU A 39 -2.66 -0.44 14.58
N PHE A 40 -2.92 0.87 14.52
CA PHE A 40 -1.92 1.89 14.83
C PHE A 40 -1.40 1.77 16.26
N TRP A 41 -2.28 1.57 17.25
CA TRP A 41 -1.90 1.35 18.64
C TRP A 41 -1.06 0.09 18.82
N HIS A 42 -1.39 -1.02 18.13
CA HIS A 42 -0.58 -2.23 18.15
C HIS A 42 0.84 -1.98 17.63
N SER A 43 0.98 -1.27 16.50
CA SER A 43 2.29 -0.90 15.97
C SER A 43 3.07 0.00 16.93
N LEU A 44 2.39 0.93 17.60
CA LEU A 44 3.01 1.82 18.58
C LEU A 44 3.50 1.07 19.82
N MET A 45 2.77 0.06 20.30
CA MET A 45 3.15 -0.74 21.48
C MET A 45 4.24 -1.77 21.18
N LEU A 46 4.35 -2.24 19.94
CA LEU A 46 5.35 -3.24 19.54
C LEU A 46 6.79 -2.70 19.69
N ILE A 47 7.00 -1.41 19.42
CA ILE A 47 8.31 -0.76 19.50
C ILE A 47 8.87 -0.79 20.94
N PRO A 48 8.20 -0.22 21.97
CA PRO A 48 8.60 -0.35 23.39
C PRO A 48 8.80 -1.78 23.86
N TRP A 49 7.90 -2.69 23.45
CA TRP A 49 7.99 -4.10 23.82
C TRP A 49 9.31 -4.72 23.32
N MET A 50 9.66 -4.46 22.06
CA MET A 50 10.90 -4.95 21.46
C MET A 50 12.13 -4.33 22.13
N ILE A 51 12.12 -3.02 22.42
CA ILE A 51 13.22 -2.33 23.12
C ILE A 51 13.47 -2.96 24.49
N SER A 52 12.40 -3.23 25.26
CA SER A 52 12.52 -3.88 26.57
C SER A 52 13.18 -5.26 26.48
N ARG A 53 12.92 -6.03 25.41
CA ARG A 53 13.61 -7.30 25.16
C ARG A 53 15.10 -7.10 24.83
N PHE A 54 15.45 -6.10 24.03
CA PHE A 54 16.84 -5.78 23.73
C PHE A 54 17.61 -5.26 24.95
N ASP A 55 16.99 -4.47 25.82
CA ASP A 55 17.58 -4.03 27.09
C ASP A 55 17.85 -5.21 28.03
N GLY A 56 16.93 -6.17 28.07
CA GLY A 56 17.12 -7.43 28.80
C GLY A 56 18.32 -8.21 28.29
N LEU A 57 18.42 -8.41 26.97
CA LEU A 57 19.57 -9.09 26.35
C LEU A 57 20.88 -8.33 26.57
N GLY A 58 20.85 -7.01 26.45
CA GLY A 58 22.00 -6.14 26.71
C GLY A 58 22.51 -6.27 28.14
N SER A 59 21.60 -6.34 29.11
CA SER A 59 21.93 -6.55 30.52
C SER A 59 22.63 -7.88 30.76
N VAL A 60 22.19 -8.95 30.09
CA VAL A 60 22.86 -10.27 30.16
C VAL A 60 24.27 -10.21 29.57
N CYS A 61 24.46 -9.54 28.42
CA CYS A 61 25.78 -9.38 27.80
C CYS A 61 26.75 -8.58 28.68
N VAL A 62 26.28 -7.50 29.29
CA VAL A 62 27.08 -6.68 30.22
C VAL A 62 27.45 -7.50 31.46
N PHE A 63 26.49 -8.25 32.03
CA PHE A 63 26.74 -9.12 33.18
C PHE A 63 27.78 -10.22 32.85
N ALA A 64 27.62 -10.90 31.71
CA ALA A 64 28.57 -11.92 31.26
C ALA A 64 29.99 -11.34 31.06
N THR A 65 30.09 -10.13 30.53
CA THR A 65 31.37 -9.42 30.37
C THR A 65 31.99 -9.07 31.70
N ALA A 66 31.20 -8.55 32.65
CA ALA A 66 31.68 -8.20 33.98
C ALA A 66 32.17 -9.44 34.75
N VAL A 67 31.43 -10.56 34.69
CA VAL A 67 31.86 -11.83 35.29
C VAL A 67 33.13 -12.36 34.63
N SER A 68 33.20 -12.32 33.29
CA SER A 68 34.41 -12.75 32.55
C SER A 68 35.64 -11.93 32.94
N LEU A 69 35.48 -10.61 33.09
CA LEU A 69 36.56 -9.72 33.53
C LEU A 69 36.97 -9.99 34.98
N ALA A 70 36.04 -10.35 35.86
CA ALA A 70 36.35 -10.70 37.25
C ALA A 70 37.08 -12.05 37.38
N LEU A 71 36.83 -13.00 36.48
CA LEU A 71 37.47 -14.32 36.48
C LEU A 71 38.86 -14.32 35.84
N VAL A 72 39.09 -13.46 34.85
CA VAL A 72 40.37 -13.35 34.16
C VAL A 72 41.35 -12.54 35.02
N ARG A 73 42.39 -13.20 35.57
CA ARG A 73 43.50 -12.59 36.34
C ARG A 73 44.47 -11.75 35.46
N SER A 74 43.97 -11.03 34.45
CA SER A 74 44.78 -10.25 33.51
C SER A 74 45.04 -8.83 34.02
N ASN A 75 46.28 -8.36 33.82
CA ASN A 75 46.90 -7.21 34.48
C ASN A 75 46.60 -5.81 33.88
N SER A 76 45.46 -5.58 33.22
CA SER A 76 45.12 -4.19 32.85
C SER A 76 43.63 -3.89 32.96
N ALA A 77 43.26 -3.17 34.03
CA ALA A 77 41.92 -2.61 34.21
C ALA A 77 41.48 -1.76 33.01
N LEU A 78 42.44 -1.16 32.29
CA LEU A 78 42.24 -0.40 31.07
C LEU A 78 41.60 -1.23 29.95
N SER A 79 42.09 -2.45 29.68
CA SER A 79 41.55 -3.29 28.61
C SER A 79 40.13 -3.78 28.92
N GLY A 80 39.85 -4.09 30.19
CA GLY A 80 38.52 -4.48 30.65
C GLY A 80 37.49 -3.35 30.54
N GLY A 81 37.88 -2.12 30.89
CA GLY A 81 37.02 -0.94 30.74
C GLY A 81 36.69 -0.63 29.28
N VAL A 82 37.67 -0.79 28.38
CA VAL A 82 37.46 -0.64 26.92
C VAL A 82 36.50 -1.71 26.40
N ALA A 83 36.69 -2.98 26.78
CA ALA A 83 35.81 -4.07 26.37
C ALA A 83 34.35 -3.85 26.85
N LEU A 84 34.16 -3.43 28.09
CA LEU A 84 32.83 -3.13 28.65
C LEU A 84 32.16 -1.97 27.92
N THR A 85 32.91 -0.88 27.68
CA THR A 85 32.40 0.29 26.96
C THR A 85 32.02 -0.06 25.52
N PHE A 86 32.82 -0.91 24.86
CA PHE A 86 32.55 -1.36 23.50
C PHE A 86 31.25 -2.17 23.42
N ILE A 87 31.02 -3.09 24.36
CA ILE A 87 29.81 -3.92 24.40
C ILE A 87 28.56 -3.07 24.64
N VAL A 88 28.60 -2.13 25.59
CA VAL A 88 27.50 -1.19 25.82
C VAL A 88 27.21 -0.37 24.57
N ASN A 89 28.25 0.17 23.91
CA ASN A 89 28.09 0.94 22.68
C ASN A 89 27.47 0.10 21.54
N TRP A 90 27.90 -1.16 21.41
CA TRP A 90 27.40 -2.08 20.39
C TRP A 90 25.93 -2.43 20.61
N ILE A 91 25.52 -2.66 21.87
CA ILE A 91 24.12 -2.89 22.24
C ILE A 91 23.26 -1.68 21.86
N CYS A 92 23.68 -0.46 22.21
CA CYS A 92 22.94 0.76 21.85
C CYS A 92 22.83 0.95 20.33
N LYS A 93 23.89 0.63 19.58
CA LYS A 93 23.87 0.68 18.11
C LYS A 93 22.92 -0.35 17.50
N LEU A 94 22.89 -1.57 18.03
CA LEU A 94 21.96 -2.61 17.57
C LEU A 94 20.50 -2.20 17.80
N GLN A 95 20.18 -1.63 18.97
CA GLN A 95 18.84 -1.10 19.24
C GLN A 95 18.43 -0.01 18.24
N TRP A 96 19.36 0.89 17.90
CA TRP A 96 19.11 1.93 16.90
C TRP A 96 18.93 1.34 15.49
N ALA A 97 19.79 0.39 15.10
CA ALA A 97 19.71 -0.27 13.79
C ALA A 97 18.36 -0.98 13.58
N VAL A 98 17.86 -1.69 14.60
CA VAL A 98 16.56 -2.37 14.50
C VAL A 98 15.41 -1.38 14.31
N ARG A 99 15.44 -0.23 14.98
CA ARG A 99 14.44 0.83 14.75
C ARG A 99 14.48 1.34 13.31
N GLN A 100 15.69 1.55 12.77
CA GLN A 100 15.86 1.97 11.38
C GLN A 100 15.35 0.91 10.40
N SER A 101 15.52 -0.38 10.70
CA SER A 101 14.95 -1.46 9.88
C SER A 101 13.41 -1.43 9.86
N ILE A 102 12.76 -1.19 10.99
CA ILE A 102 11.30 -1.08 11.09
C ILE A 102 10.79 0.15 10.30
N GLU A 103 11.45 1.30 10.44
CA GLU A 103 11.11 2.51 9.68
C GLU A 103 11.24 2.27 8.17
N ALA A 104 12.30 1.58 7.72
CA ALA A 104 12.49 1.23 6.33
C ALA A 104 11.39 0.31 5.78
N GLU A 105 11.00 -0.72 6.55
CA GLU A 105 9.90 -1.63 6.19
C GLU A 105 8.56 -0.87 6.03
N GLN A 106 8.30 0.09 6.92
CA GLN A 106 7.12 0.94 6.84
C GLN A 106 7.11 1.79 5.55
N TYR A 107 8.26 2.31 5.13
CA TYR A 107 8.36 3.04 3.85
C TYR A 107 8.22 2.11 2.64
N LEU A 108 8.79 0.91 2.70
CA LEU A 108 8.70 -0.07 1.62
C LEU A 108 7.27 -0.54 1.35
N THR A 109 6.41 -0.58 2.37
CA THR A 109 4.97 -0.86 2.20
C THR A 109 4.32 0.12 1.22
N SER A 110 4.78 1.38 1.17
CA SER A 110 4.24 2.38 0.24
C SER A 110 4.76 2.14 -1.19
N VAL A 111 6.02 1.74 -1.32
CA VAL A 111 6.64 1.39 -2.61
C VAL A 111 5.97 0.17 -3.22
N GLU A 112 5.73 -0.88 -2.43
CA GLU A 112 5.02 -2.09 -2.88
C GLU A 112 3.63 -1.75 -3.45
N ARG A 113 2.92 -0.79 -2.84
CA ARG A 113 1.62 -0.34 -3.34
C ARG A 113 1.75 0.39 -4.68
N CYS A 114 2.75 1.25 -4.84
CA CYS A 114 3.01 1.92 -6.12
C CYS A 114 3.35 0.91 -7.22
N GLU A 115 4.23 -0.04 -6.93
CA GLU A 115 4.59 -1.13 -7.85
C GLU A 115 3.38 -2.00 -8.20
N HIS A 116 2.50 -2.28 -7.22
CA HIS A 116 1.25 -2.99 -7.47
C HIS A 116 0.38 -2.24 -8.48
N PHE A 117 0.23 -0.91 -8.34
CA PHE A 117 -0.57 -0.11 -9.27
C PHE A 117 0.01 -0.10 -10.69
N GLU A 118 1.33 -0.11 -10.84
CA GLU A 118 1.98 -0.22 -12.15
C GLU A 118 1.72 -1.57 -12.84
N ARG A 119 1.61 -2.64 -12.05
CA ARG A 119 1.36 -4.00 -12.52
C ARG A 119 -0.11 -4.30 -12.85
N ILE A 120 -1.04 -3.41 -12.50
CA ILE A 120 -2.45 -3.59 -12.88
C ILE A 120 -2.51 -3.53 -14.41
N GLY A 121 -3.23 -4.49 -15.01
CA GLY A 121 -3.38 -4.57 -16.46
C GLY A 121 -3.80 -3.22 -17.04
N GLN A 122 -2.90 -2.61 -17.80
CA GLN A 122 -3.19 -1.37 -18.49
C GLN A 122 -4.27 -1.66 -19.52
N GLU A 123 -5.22 -0.73 -19.69
CA GLU A 123 -5.99 -0.70 -20.92
C GLU A 123 -4.95 -0.70 -22.05
N LEU A 124 -5.12 -1.55 -23.07
CA LEU A 124 -4.20 -1.52 -24.21
C LEU A 124 -4.04 -0.05 -24.60
N GLU A 125 -2.81 0.46 -24.50
CA GLU A 125 -2.45 1.71 -25.17
C GLU A 125 -3.07 1.58 -26.56
N PRO A 126 -3.84 2.56 -27.05
CA PRO A 126 -4.29 2.51 -28.42
C PRO A 126 -3.02 2.47 -29.27
N GLU A 127 -2.57 1.26 -29.61
CA GLU A 127 -1.55 1.05 -30.61
C GLU A 127 -2.15 1.76 -31.81
N ARG A 128 -1.69 2.99 -32.09
CA ARG A 128 -1.88 3.59 -33.40
C ARG A 128 -1.29 2.53 -34.32
N PRO A 129 -2.11 1.79 -35.09
CA PRO A 129 -1.56 0.76 -35.95
C PRO A 129 -0.49 1.45 -36.80
N VAL A 130 0.66 0.83 -37.01
CA VAL A 130 1.67 1.41 -37.90
C VAL A 130 0.99 1.67 -39.26
N GLY A 131 0.84 2.95 -39.65
CA GLY A 131 0.01 3.35 -40.79
C GLY A 131 -1.40 3.90 -40.44
N ALA A 132 -1.68 4.22 -39.18
CA ALA A 132 -2.94 4.82 -38.73
C ALA A 132 -3.30 6.07 -39.55
N ASP A 133 -2.31 6.91 -39.85
CA ASP A 133 -2.51 8.13 -40.65
C ASP A 133 -2.87 7.79 -42.11
N ALA A 134 -2.30 6.72 -42.67
CA ALA A 134 -2.64 6.24 -44.02
C ALA A 134 -4.05 5.61 -44.07
N LEU A 135 -4.46 4.91 -43.00
CA LEU A 135 -5.81 4.35 -42.84
C LEU A 135 -6.86 5.45 -42.64
N LEU A 136 -6.55 6.49 -41.86
CA LEU A 136 -7.39 7.67 -41.66
C LEU A 136 -7.56 8.43 -42.98
N SER A 137 -6.47 8.74 -43.70
CA SER A 137 -6.56 9.41 -45.00
C SER A 137 -7.28 8.58 -46.07
N ALA A 138 -7.16 7.25 -46.04
CA ALA A 138 -7.91 6.36 -46.94
C ALA A 138 -9.41 6.29 -46.58
N ALA A 139 -9.76 6.40 -45.29
CA ALA A 139 -11.14 6.48 -44.83
C ALA A 139 -11.79 7.83 -45.17
N GLU A 140 -11.05 8.93 -45.03
CA GLU A 140 -11.50 10.29 -45.41
C GLU A 140 -11.73 10.45 -46.92
N ALA A 141 -10.99 9.70 -47.75
CA ALA A 141 -11.13 9.71 -49.21
C ALA A 141 -12.27 8.81 -49.75
N SER A 142 -12.97 8.06 -48.90
CA SER A 142 -14.04 7.13 -49.29
C SER A 142 -15.43 7.74 -49.09
N GLU A 143 -16.33 7.67 -50.08
CA GLU A 143 -17.77 8.02 -49.93
C GLU A 143 -18.58 6.99 -49.11
N ALA A 144 -17.91 6.08 -48.41
CA ALA A 144 -18.47 5.01 -47.58
C ALA A 144 -19.20 5.56 -46.32
N PRO A 145 -20.12 4.79 -45.70
CA PRO A 145 -20.76 5.19 -44.45
C PRO A 145 -19.73 5.62 -43.39
N ALA A 146 -19.97 6.76 -42.75
CA ALA A 146 -19.01 7.38 -41.84
C ALA A 146 -18.64 6.48 -40.66
N ILE A 147 -19.57 5.63 -40.17
CA ILE A 147 -19.32 4.64 -39.10
C ILE A 147 -20.16 3.38 -39.36
N GLU A 148 -19.53 2.19 -39.42
CA GLU A 148 -20.21 0.90 -39.56
C GLU A 148 -19.91 -0.02 -38.36
N PHE A 149 -20.96 -0.48 -37.68
CA PHE A 149 -20.90 -1.50 -36.64
C PHE A 149 -21.31 -2.85 -37.23
N ARG A 150 -20.49 -3.89 -37.03
CA ARG A 150 -20.80 -5.27 -37.48
C ARG A 150 -20.71 -6.25 -36.32
N SER A 151 -21.84 -6.86 -35.97
CA SER A 151 -21.97 -7.91 -34.95
C SER A 151 -21.25 -7.58 -33.63
N VAL A 152 -21.30 -6.30 -33.23
CA VAL A 152 -20.57 -5.81 -32.06
C VAL A 152 -21.22 -6.34 -30.80
N SER A 153 -20.39 -6.87 -29.91
CA SER A 153 -20.82 -7.41 -28.63
C SER A 153 -20.05 -6.78 -27.47
N VAL A 154 -20.76 -6.22 -26.49
CA VAL A 154 -20.17 -5.49 -25.37
C VAL A 154 -20.57 -6.13 -24.04
N ARG A 155 -19.60 -6.28 -23.14
CA ARG A 155 -19.80 -6.72 -21.76
C ARG A 155 -18.95 -5.91 -20.80
N TYR A 156 -19.46 -5.67 -19.59
CA TYR A 156 -18.75 -4.89 -18.56
C TYR A 156 -17.65 -5.68 -17.84
N ARG A 157 -17.80 -7.01 -17.69
CA ARG A 157 -16.77 -7.88 -17.09
C ARG A 157 -16.73 -9.20 -17.85
N PRO A 158 -15.58 -9.90 -17.90
CA PRO A 158 -15.44 -11.15 -18.64
C PRO A 158 -16.48 -12.21 -18.26
N ARG A 159 -16.85 -12.27 -16.97
CA ARG A 159 -17.81 -13.22 -16.39
C ARG A 159 -19.26 -12.75 -16.41
N LEU A 160 -19.54 -11.52 -16.85
CA LEU A 160 -20.91 -11.00 -16.94
C LEU A 160 -21.52 -11.34 -18.30
N PRO A 161 -22.86 -11.48 -18.38
CA PRO A 161 -23.54 -11.64 -19.65
C PRO A 161 -23.28 -10.44 -20.56
N VAL A 162 -23.36 -10.69 -21.85
CA VAL A 162 -23.25 -9.67 -22.89
C VAL A 162 -24.47 -8.75 -22.80
N VAL A 163 -24.24 -7.44 -22.76
CA VAL A 163 -25.30 -6.42 -22.64
C VAL A 163 -25.78 -5.98 -24.02
N VAL A 164 -24.84 -5.78 -24.94
CA VAL A 164 -25.13 -5.54 -26.36
C VAL A 164 -24.68 -6.77 -27.11
N ALA A 165 -25.60 -7.49 -27.75
CA ALA A 165 -25.29 -8.75 -28.44
C ALA A 165 -25.54 -8.64 -29.94
N GLY A 166 -24.48 -8.73 -30.75
CA GLY A 166 -24.59 -8.84 -32.21
C GLY A 166 -25.14 -7.61 -32.94
N LEU A 167 -24.93 -6.40 -32.40
CA LEU A 167 -25.47 -5.17 -32.99
C LEU A 167 -24.77 -4.85 -34.31
N SER A 168 -25.56 -4.66 -35.38
CA SER A 168 -25.05 -4.34 -36.72
C SER A 168 -25.87 -3.19 -37.32
N PHE A 169 -25.21 -2.06 -37.62
CA PHE A 169 -25.83 -0.91 -38.29
C PHE A 169 -24.77 -0.01 -38.93
N ALA A 170 -25.17 0.75 -39.94
CA ALA A 170 -24.31 1.71 -40.62
C ALA A 170 -24.89 3.12 -40.49
N VAL A 171 -24.06 4.09 -40.11
CA VAL A 171 -24.40 5.51 -40.01
C VAL A 171 -23.89 6.21 -41.26
N LYS A 172 -24.80 6.87 -41.98
CA LYS A 172 -24.45 7.66 -43.17
C LYS A 172 -23.85 9.02 -42.76
N PRO A 173 -22.94 9.59 -43.56
CA PRO A 173 -22.52 10.98 -43.39
C PRO A 173 -23.73 11.92 -43.53
N GLY A 174 -23.79 12.95 -42.70
CA GLY A 174 -24.86 13.97 -42.68
C GLY A 174 -24.46 15.22 -43.45
#